data_AF-A0A143PP09-F1
#
_entry.id   AF-A0A143PP09-F1
#
_cell.length_a   1.000
_cell.length_b   1.000
_cell.length_c   1.000
_cell.angle_alpha   90.00
_cell.angle_beta   90.00
_cell.angle_gamma   90.00
#
_symmetry.space_group_name_H-M   'P 1'
#
loop_
_entity.id
_entity.type
_entity.pdbx_description
1 polymer ?
#
loop_
_entity_poly.entity_id
_entity_poly.type
_entity_poly.pdbx_seq_one_letter_code
_entity_poly.pdbx_strand_id
1 'polypeptide(L)'
;MRRGITFDSEWFCGPGCLADATARRLEALRPPSIARVPTMPPVRLGATLLASRSISSDVLAQALASQATTGLRLGAQLVAMGAVEELTITHALARQSGVGFLTKVDVRAVRKTVGGLSRTVVQALGVVPLESDRDGTLRIAVTAPLPRMAIAALQSGTGLRVRPYLVSDAMLRELLDAYGADVTPSPAPGVGRLSAVQAARRIADAAIAGRAATWQHTWGPGFAWIRLDGASGSEDLIVASSRTEHTWQAARTQH
;
A
#
# COMPACT_ATOMS: atom_id res chain seq x y z
N MET A 1 -2.25 3.13 -46.03
CA MET A 1 -1.80 3.05 -44.61
C MET A 1 -2.74 2.14 -43.85
N ARG A 2 -2.23 1.15 -43.11
CA ARG A 2 -3.08 0.33 -42.23
C ARG A 2 -3.54 1.21 -41.06
N ARG A 3 -4.85 1.50 -40.99
CA ARG A 3 -5.44 2.13 -39.79
C ARG A 3 -5.27 1.16 -38.63
N GLY A 4 -4.72 1.61 -37.52
CA GLY A 4 -4.48 0.79 -36.33
C GLY A 4 -3.91 1.62 -35.18
N ILE A 5 -3.69 0.98 -34.04
CA ILE A 5 -3.23 1.62 -32.80
C ILE A 5 -1.83 1.09 -32.51
N THR A 6 -0.90 1.98 -32.16
CA THR A 6 0.41 1.57 -31.62
C THR A 6 0.41 1.81 -30.12
N PHE A 7 0.70 0.78 -29.33
CA PHE A 7 0.75 0.86 -27.87
C PHE A 7 1.84 -0.08 -27.37
N ASP A 8 2.65 0.38 -26.42
CA ASP A 8 3.77 -0.41 -25.86
C ASP A 8 4.72 -0.96 -26.95
N SER A 9 5.00 -0.12 -27.96
CA SER A 9 5.80 -0.45 -29.16
C SER A 9 5.24 -1.57 -30.07
N GLU A 10 3.99 -1.99 -29.87
CA GLU A 10 3.31 -2.99 -30.70
C GLU A 10 2.13 -2.39 -31.48
N TRP A 11 1.86 -2.91 -32.67
CA TRP A 11 0.73 -2.49 -33.51
C TRP A 11 -0.47 -3.42 -33.33
N PHE A 12 -1.67 -2.83 -33.24
CA PHE A 12 -2.94 -3.52 -33.07
C PHE A 12 -3.95 -3.11 -34.15
N CYS A 13 -4.77 -4.08 -34.57
CA CYS A 13 -5.78 -3.88 -35.61
C CYS A 13 -6.86 -2.84 -35.27
N GLY A 14 -7.04 -2.56 -33.98
CA GLY A 14 -8.05 -1.64 -33.46
C GLY A 14 -8.23 -1.80 -31.95
N PRO A 15 -9.19 -1.07 -31.35
CA PRO A 15 -9.45 -1.04 -29.90
C PRO A 15 -9.68 -2.42 -29.30
N GLY A 16 -10.49 -3.25 -29.97
CA GLY A 16 -10.81 -4.61 -29.51
C GLY A 16 -9.59 -5.52 -29.49
N CYS A 17 -8.77 -5.51 -30.56
CA CYS A 17 -7.52 -6.27 -30.63
C CYS A 17 -6.57 -5.92 -29.47
N LEU A 18 -6.42 -4.62 -29.18
CA LEU A 18 -5.60 -4.14 -28.07
C LEU A 18 -6.18 -4.58 -26.72
N ALA A 19 -7.48 -4.42 -26.50
CA ALA A 19 -8.15 -4.83 -25.27
C ALA A 19 -8.03 -6.34 -25.03
N ASP A 20 -8.28 -7.17 -26.04
CA ASP A 20 -8.21 -8.63 -25.89
C ASP A 20 -6.78 -9.12 -25.63
N ALA A 21 -5.79 -8.56 -26.33
CA ALA A 21 -4.38 -8.88 -26.10
C ALA A 21 -3.93 -8.45 -24.70
N THR A 22 -4.33 -7.26 -24.27
CA THR A 22 -4.03 -6.72 -22.94
C THR A 22 -4.71 -7.53 -21.84
N ALA A 23 -5.96 -7.96 -22.02
CA ALA A 23 -6.67 -8.79 -21.06
C ALA A 23 -5.94 -10.12 -20.83
N ARG A 24 -5.52 -10.80 -21.91
CA ARG A 24 -4.73 -12.03 -21.82
C ARG A 24 -3.40 -11.81 -21.08
N ARG A 25 -2.72 -10.69 -21.34
CA ARG A 25 -1.49 -10.32 -20.62
C ARG A 25 -1.74 -10.13 -19.14
N LEU A 26 -2.78 -9.37 -18.77
CA LEU A 26 -3.17 -9.13 -17.38
C LEU A 26 -3.56 -10.42 -16.65
N GLU A 27 -4.28 -11.34 -17.31
CA GLU A 27 -4.65 -12.65 -16.76
C GLU A 27 -3.44 -13.59 -16.60
N ALA A 28 -2.42 -13.43 -17.43
CA ALA A 28 -1.17 -14.17 -17.36
C ALA A 28 -0.24 -13.65 -16.26
N LEU A 29 -0.42 -12.43 -15.77
CA LEU A 29 0.40 -11.87 -14.68
C LEU A 29 0.35 -12.76 -13.44
N ARG A 30 1.51 -12.95 -12.80
CA ARG A 30 1.64 -13.71 -11.56
C ARG A 30 2.25 -12.84 -10.47
N PRO A 31 1.65 -12.80 -9.25
CA PRO A 31 2.29 -12.15 -8.13
C PRO A 31 3.65 -12.81 -7.89
N PRO A 32 4.66 -12.05 -7.46
CA PRO A 32 5.95 -12.63 -7.14
C PRO A 32 5.75 -13.71 -6.09
N SER A 33 6.45 -14.83 -6.26
CA SER A 33 6.58 -15.83 -5.20
C SER A 33 7.40 -15.20 -4.09
N ILE A 34 6.74 -14.58 -3.12
CA ILE A 34 7.39 -14.15 -1.90
C ILE A 34 7.66 -15.44 -1.13
N ALA A 35 8.89 -15.96 -1.24
CA ALA A 35 9.37 -16.98 -0.33
C ALA A 35 9.01 -16.51 1.08
N ARG A 36 8.33 -17.37 1.86
CA ARG A 36 8.11 -17.11 3.29
C ARG A 36 9.49 -16.90 3.89
N VAL A 37 9.90 -15.64 4.04
CA VAL A 37 11.12 -15.29 4.77
C VAL A 37 10.89 -15.86 6.16
N PRO A 38 11.75 -16.77 6.67
CA PRO A 38 11.66 -17.19 8.05
C PRO A 38 11.68 -15.90 8.87
N THR A 39 10.58 -15.59 9.54
CA THR A 39 10.57 -14.44 10.43
C THR A 39 11.54 -14.80 11.54
N MET A 40 12.75 -14.24 11.49
CA MET A 40 13.60 -14.11 12.67
C MET A 40 12.65 -13.68 13.79
N PRO A 41 12.58 -14.39 14.94
CA PRO A 41 11.55 -14.13 15.93
C PRO A 41 11.62 -12.63 16.24
N PRO A 42 10.60 -11.86 15.86
CA PRO A 42 10.71 -10.41 15.94
C PRO A 42 11.00 -10.09 17.40
N VAL A 43 11.94 -9.17 17.67
CA VAL A 43 12.21 -8.69 19.04
C VAL A 43 10.85 -8.43 19.67
N ARG A 44 10.38 -9.30 20.57
CA ARG A 44 8.95 -9.34 20.88
C ARG A 44 8.54 -7.99 21.44
N LEU A 45 7.39 -7.45 21.05
CA LEU A 45 6.91 -6.16 21.54
C LEU A 45 7.03 -6.07 23.08
N GLY A 46 6.67 -7.15 23.78
CA GLY A 46 6.85 -7.27 25.23
C GLY A 46 8.31 -7.12 25.71
N ALA A 47 9.28 -7.71 25.01
CA ALA A 47 10.70 -7.55 25.35
C ALA A 47 11.18 -6.10 25.16
N THR A 48 10.73 -5.43 24.09
CA THR A 48 11.02 -4.00 23.87
C THR A 48 10.44 -3.14 25.00
N LEU A 49 9.20 -3.41 25.41
CA LEU A 49 8.51 -2.66 26.46
C LEU A 49 9.10 -2.92 27.86
N LEU A 50 9.55 -4.15 28.14
CA LEU A 50 10.28 -4.47 29.37
C LEU A 50 11.64 -3.75 29.40
N ALA A 51 12.38 -3.79 28.28
CA ALA A 51 13.68 -3.15 28.18
C ALA A 51 13.60 -1.62 28.31
N SER A 52 12.50 -1.00 27.88
CA SER A 52 12.23 0.43 28.09
C SER A 52 11.60 0.76 29.44
N ARG A 53 11.36 -0.24 30.30
CA ARG A 53 10.64 -0.12 31.58
C ARG A 53 9.23 0.48 31.44
N SER A 54 8.61 0.32 30.28
CA SER A 54 7.25 0.80 30.02
C SER A 54 6.18 -0.11 30.65
N ILE A 55 6.54 -1.37 30.91
CA ILE A 55 5.70 -2.35 31.63
C ILE A 55 6.59 -3.22 32.55
N SER A 56 6.00 -3.88 33.54
CA SER A 56 6.67 -4.91 34.34
C SER A 56 6.47 -6.31 33.74
N SER A 57 7.24 -7.29 34.23
CA SER A 57 7.04 -8.71 33.89
C SER A 57 5.64 -9.20 34.22
N ASP A 58 5.10 -8.76 35.36
CA ASP A 58 3.78 -9.17 35.85
C ASP A 58 2.68 -8.60 34.96
N VAL A 59 2.80 -7.32 34.57
CA VAL A 59 1.88 -6.68 33.62
C VAL A 59 1.92 -7.38 32.27
N LEU A 60 3.11 -7.74 31.77
CA LEU A 60 3.23 -8.47 30.51
C LEU A 60 2.57 -9.86 30.60
N ALA A 61 2.78 -10.59 31.69
CA ALA A 61 2.16 -11.90 31.91
C ALA A 61 0.62 -11.80 31.98
N GLN A 62 0.09 -10.81 32.71
CA GLN A 62 -1.34 -10.53 32.77
C GLN A 62 -1.90 -10.19 31.38
N ALA A 63 -1.21 -9.34 30.63
CA ALA A 63 -1.65 -8.95 29.29
C ALA A 63 -1.68 -10.13 28.32
N LEU A 64 -0.67 -11.00 28.32
CA LEU A 64 -0.66 -12.22 27.51
C LEU A 64 -1.80 -13.18 27.88
N ALA A 65 -2.08 -13.34 29.18
CA ALA A 65 -3.20 -14.14 29.65
C ALA A 65 -4.55 -13.58 29.19
N SER A 66 -4.77 -12.26 29.32
CA SER A 66 -5.97 -11.60 28.81
C SER A 66 -6.07 -11.67 27.29
N GLN A 67 -4.95 -11.52 26.58
CA GLN A 67 -4.88 -11.57 25.12
C GLN A 67 -5.37 -12.92 24.58
N ALA A 68 -5.04 -14.02 25.25
CA ALA A 68 -5.50 -15.36 24.88
C ALA A 68 -7.04 -15.48 24.91
N THR A 69 -7.69 -14.72 25.80
CA THR A 69 -9.15 -14.68 25.94
C THR A 69 -9.79 -13.68 24.98
N THR A 70 -9.22 -12.48 24.83
CA THR A 70 -9.80 -11.40 24.03
C THR A 70 -9.51 -11.50 22.54
N GLY A 71 -8.41 -12.18 22.16
CA GLY A 71 -7.92 -12.23 20.79
C GLY A 71 -7.32 -10.90 20.28
N LEU A 72 -7.17 -9.90 21.14
CA LEU A 72 -6.55 -8.62 20.77
C LEU A 72 -5.06 -8.80 20.44
N ARG A 73 -4.47 -7.81 19.76
CA ARG A 73 -3.00 -7.73 19.67
C ARG A 73 -2.44 -7.29 21.03
N LEU A 74 -1.27 -7.81 21.43
CA LEU A 74 -0.65 -7.50 22.73
C LEU A 74 -0.61 -6.00 23.05
N GLY A 75 -0.22 -5.16 22.09
CA GLY A 75 -0.20 -3.71 22.29
C GLY A 75 -1.59 -3.12 22.60
N ALA A 76 -2.61 -3.53 21.84
CA ALA A 76 -3.99 -3.11 22.08
C ALA A 76 -4.53 -3.63 23.43
N GLN A 77 -4.17 -4.85 23.79
CA GLN A 77 -4.52 -5.43 25.10
C GLN A 77 -3.88 -4.62 26.25
N LEU A 78 -2.60 -4.26 26.14
CA LEU A 78 -1.91 -3.46 27.15
C LEU A 78 -2.52 -2.05 27.30
N VAL A 79 -2.91 -1.42 26.19
CA VAL A 79 -3.62 -0.13 26.21
C VAL A 79 -5.01 -0.27 26.86
N ALA A 80 -5.76 -1.32 26.51
CA ALA A 80 -7.08 -1.58 27.09
C ALA A 80 -7.04 -1.83 28.60
N MET A 81 -5.93 -2.39 29.11
CA MET A 81 -5.69 -2.56 30.55
C MET A 81 -5.24 -1.27 31.26
N GLY A 82 -5.03 -0.16 30.52
CA GLY A 82 -4.47 1.07 31.07
C GLY A 82 -2.99 0.95 31.48
N ALA A 83 -2.31 -0.11 31.05
CA ALA A 83 -0.93 -0.39 31.45
C ALA A 83 0.11 0.47 30.71
N VAL A 84 -0.26 0.99 29.53
CA VAL A 84 0.62 1.74 28.64
C VAL A 84 -0.21 2.58 27.68
N GLU A 85 0.32 3.74 27.29
CA GLU A 85 -0.31 4.59 26.28
C GLU A 85 -0.08 4.07 24.85
N GLU A 86 -1.02 4.35 23.95
CA GLU A 86 -0.92 3.97 22.52
C GLU A 86 0.38 4.49 21.88
N LEU A 87 0.77 5.72 22.18
CA LEU A 87 2.02 6.31 21.67
C LEU A 87 3.26 5.51 22.07
N THR A 88 3.27 4.95 23.29
CA THR A 88 4.39 4.12 23.77
C THR A 88 4.44 2.79 23.01
N ILE A 89 3.28 2.22 22.67
CA ILE A 89 3.19 1.04 21.79
C ILE A 89 3.74 1.37 20.39
N THR A 90 3.31 2.47 19.77
CA THR A 90 3.79 2.88 18.44
C THR A 90 5.30 3.10 18.44
N HIS A 91 5.86 3.75 19.46
CA HIS A 91 7.29 3.97 19.59
C HIS A 91 8.06 2.64 19.73
N ALA A 92 7.57 1.72 20.56
CA ALA A 92 8.19 0.40 20.72
C ALA A 92 8.17 -0.41 19.42
N LEU A 93 7.07 -0.35 18.66
CA LEU A 93 6.92 -1.00 17.35
C LEU A 93 7.84 -0.39 16.29
N ALA A 94 8.07 0.93 16.33
CA ALA A 94 8.97 1.62 15.42
C ALA A 94 10.41 1.18 15.64
N ARG A 95 10.82 1.14 16.92
CA ARG A 95 12.15 0.65 17.33
C ARG A 95 12.34 -0.82 16.96
N GLN A 96 11.33 -1.66 17.19
CA GLN A 96 11.34 -3.07 16.78
C GLN A 96 11.50 -3.23 15.27
N SER A 97 10.88 -2.34 14.49
CA SER A 97 10.87 -2.41 13.03
C SER A 97 12.03 -1.68 12.35
N GLY A 98 12.87 -0.98 13.11
CA GLY A 98 14.00 -0.20 12.60
C GLY A 98 13.61 1.03 11.78
N VAL A 99 12.44 1.61 12.06
CA VAL A 99 11.89 2.77 11.33
C VAL A 99 11.58 3.93 12.27
N GLY A 100 11.43 5.13 11.71
CA GLY A 100 10.96 6.29 12.48
C GLY A 100 9.49 6.20 12.85
N PHE A 101 9.02 7.09 13.72
CA PHE A 101 7.61 7.30 14.02
C PHE A 101 7.28 8.79 14.03
N LEU A 102 6.01 9.12 13.83
CA LEU A 102 5.50 10.49 13.88
C LEU A 102 4.28 10.53 14.80
N THR A 103 4.28 11.47 15.74
CA THR A 103 3.16 11.68 16.69
C THR A 103 2.18 12.75 16.22
N LYS A 104 2.58 13.55 15.22
CA LYS A 104 1.76 14.57 14.56
C LYS A 104 2.18 14.67 13.10
N VAL A 105 1.19 14.82 12.22
CA VAL A 105 1.37 15.09 10.79
C VAL A 105 0.35 16.16 10.40
N ASP A 106 0.77 17.16 9.62
CA ASP A 106 -0.17 18.14 9.09
C ASP A 106 -1.00 17.52 7.96
N VAL A 107 -2.27 17.24 8.25
CA VAL A 107 -3.23 16.67 7.30
C VAL A 107 -3.42 17.56 6.06
N ARG A 108 -3.23 18.88 6.19
CA ARG A 108 -3.34 19.80 5.05
C ARG A 108 -2.23 19.55 4.02
N ALA A 109 -1.06 19.08 4.45
CA ALA A 109 0.06 18.81 3.56
C ALA A 109 -0.25 17.69 2.55
N VAL A 110 -1.15 16.76 2.89
CA VAL A 110 -1.50 15.62 2.06
C VAL A 110 -2.79 15.81 1.25
N ARG A 111 -3.46 16.97 1.37
CA ARG A 111 -4.68 17.25 0.58
C ARG A 111 -4.43 17.34 -0.93
N LYS A 112 -3.18 17.56 -1.34
CA LYS A 112 -2.70 17.41 -2.72
C LYS A 112 -2.01 16.05 -2.88
N THR A 113 -1.87 15.58 -4.11
CA THR A 113 -1.10 14.36 -4.37
C THR A 113 0.40 14.58 -4.15
N VAL A 114 1.07 13.58 -3.60
CA VAL A 114 2.50 13.57 -3.30
C VAL A 114 3.16 12.43 -4.07
N GLY A 115 4.36 12.66 -4.62
CA GLY A 115 5.12 11.64 -5.34
C GLY A 115 4.45 11.11 -6.62
N GLY A 116 3.52 11.87 -7.21
CA GLY A 116 2.79 11.45 -8.41
C GLY A 116 1.84 10.27 -8.19
N LEU A 117 1.43 10.03 -6.93
CA LEU A 117 0.56 8.93 -6.54
C LEU A 117 -0.89 9.37 -6.51
N SER A 118 -1.75 8.67 -7.25
CA SER A 118 -3.18 8.90 -7.22
C SER A 118 -3.83 8.47 -5.90
N ARG A 119 -4.99 9.05 -5.57
CA ARG A 119 -5.79 8.66 -4.40
C ARG A 119 -6.14 7.18 -4.43
N THR A 120 -6.46 6.64 -5.61
CA THR A 120 -6.78 5.22 -5.81
C THR A 120 -5.63 4.31 -5.38
N VAL A 121 -4.38 4.65 -5.74
CA VAL A 121 -3.19 3.87 -5.36
C VAL A 121 -2.93 3.94 -3.86
N VAL A 122 -2.98 5.15 -3.29
CA VAL A 122 -2.80 5.38 -1.84
C VAL A 122 -3.80 4.59 -1.01
N GLN A 123 -5.07 4.63 -1.41
CA GLN A 123 -6.15 3.87 -0.77
C GLN A 123 -5.97 2.35 -0.94
N ALA A 124 -5.60 1.88 -2.13
CA ALA A 124 -5.39 0.45 -2.39
C ALA A 124 -4.18 -0.12 -1.62
N LEU A 125 -3.12 0.66 -1.47
CA LEU A 125 -1.92 0.26 -0.72
C LEU A 125 -2.08 0.41 0.79
N GLY A 126 -2.99 1.27 1.25
CA GLY A 126 -3.21 1.54 2.68
C GLY A 126 -2.04 2.28 3.34
N VAL A 127 -1.31 3.11 2.59
CA VAL A 127 -0.15 3.88 3.05
C VAL A 127 -0.25 5.29 2.50
N VAL A 128 0.16 6.32 3.25
CA VAL A 128 0.01 7.71 2.82
C VAL A 128 1.37 8.36 2.55
N PRO A 129 1.65 8.84 1.33
CA PRO A 129 2.83 9.64 1.07
C PRO A 129 2.71 11.01 1.73
N LEU A 130 3.73 11.37 2.50
CA LEU A 130 3.78 12.61 3.29
C LEU A 130 4.52 13.71 2.54
N GLU A 131 5.68 13.36 1.99
CA GLU A 131 6.59 14.30 1.34
C GLU A 131 7.48 13.56 0.34
N SER A 132 7.84 14.23 -0.75
CA SER A 132 8.88 13.78 -1.68
C SER A 132 10.10 14.69 -1.53
N ASP A 133 11.17 14.12 -0.98
CA ASP A 133 12.44 14.81 -0.80
C ASP A 133 13.13 15.04 -2.16
N ARG A 134 13.96 16.09 -2.25
CA ARG A 134 14.72 16.42 -3.48
C ARG A 134 15.70 15.32 -3.91
N ASP A 135 16.08 14.43 -2.99
CA ASP A 135 17.00 13.32 -3.25
C ASP A 135 16.29 12.06 -3.80
N GLY A 136 15.01 12.17 -4.16
CA GLY A 136 14.21 11.05 -4.66
C GLY A 136 13.72 10.12 -3.55
N THR A 137 13.64 10.60 -2.30
CA THR A 137 13.06 9.84 -1.18
C THR A 137 11.60 10.20 -0.93
N LEU A 138 10.71 9.23 -1.01
CA LEU A 138 9.30 9.33 -0.62
C LEU A 138 9.13 8.93 0.83
N ARG A 139 8.75 9.89 1.69
CA ARG A 139 8.38 9.61 3.08
C ARG A 139 6.93 9.16 3.12
N ILE A 140 6.65 8.05 3.80
CA ILE A 140 5.29 7.52 3.91
C ILE A 140 4.88 7.30 5.37
N ALA A 141 3.62 7.56 5.68
CA ALA A 141 2.97 7.13 6.90
C ALA A 141 2.39 5.72 6.72
N VAL A 142 2.66 4.86 7.71
CA VAL A 142 2.21 3.46 7.76
C VAL A 142 1.84 3.09 9.20
N THR A 143 1.08 2.02 9.38
CA THR A 143 0.86 1.39 10.70
C THR A 143 1.66 0.09 10.81
N ALA A 144 1.68 -0.49 12.01
CA ALA A 144 2.34 -1.76 12.28
C ALA A 144 1.37 -2.95 12.14
N PRO A 145 1.82 -4.11 11.64
CA PRO A 145 3.17 -4.41 11.14
C PRO A 145 3.48 -3.71 9.80
N LEU A 146 4.76 -3.47 9.51
CA LEU A 146 5.16 -2.76 8.29
C LEU A 146 4.62 -3.44 7.02
N PRO A 147 3.93 -2.71 6.13
CA PRO A 147 3.34 -3.26 4.91
C PRO A 147 4.40 -3.41 3.81
N ARG A 148 5.30 -4.40 3.96
CA ARG A 148 6.48 -4.59 3.10
C ARG A 148 6.15 -4.69 1.61
N MET A 149 5.06 -5.38 1.24
CA MET A 149 4.62 -5.43 -0.16
C MET A 149 4.18 -4.06 -0.68
N ALA A 150 3.46 -3.28 0.12
CA ALA A 150 3.04 -1.94 -0.31
C ALA A 150 4.25 -1.01 -0.48
N ILE A 151 5.23 -1.11 0.43
CA ILE A 151 6.50 -0.38 0.33
C ILE A 151 7.24 -0.77 -0.96
N ALA A 152 7.39 -2.06 -1.24
CA ALA A 152 8.03 -2.55 -2.45
C ALA A 152 7.29 -2.12 -3.74
N ALA A 153 5.96 -2.17 -3.72
CA ALA A 153 5.11 -1.69 -4.82
C ALA A 153 5.36 -0.20 -5.09
N LEU A 154 5.40 0.64 -4.05
CA LEU A 154 5.74 2.06 -4.19
C LEU A 154 7.12 2.27 -4.78
N GLN A 155 8.15 1.58 -4.27
CA GLN A 155 9.51 1.70 -4.80
C GLN A 155 9.57 1.33 -6.29
N SER A 156 8.96 0.20 -6.66
CA SER A 156 8.94 -0.29 -8.04
C SER A 156 8.10 0.59 -8.98
N GLY A 157 6.93 1.05 -8.53
CA GLY A 157 5.99 1.80 -9.37
C GLY A 157 6.33 3.28 -9.52
N THR A 158 7.10 3.85 -8.59
CA THR A 158 7.52 5.27 -8.63
C THR A 158 9.00 5.46 -8.96
N GLY A 159 9.83 4.43 -8.79
CA GLY A 159 11.29 4.56 -8.83
C GLY A 159 11.90 5.30 -7.64
N LEU A 160 11.10 5.73 -6.66
CA LEU A 160 11.56 6.49 -5.51
C LEU A 160 12.07 5.57 -4.39
N ARG A 161 13.04 6.07 -3.60
CA ARG A 161 13.41 5.44 -2.34
C ARG A 161 12.30 5.66 -1.33
N VAL A 162 11.74 4.62 -0.73
CA VAL A 162 10.63 4.75 0.22
C VAL A 162 11.14 4.66 1.66
N ARG A 163 10.81 5.68 2.46
CA ARG A 163 11.17 5.76 3.88
C ARG A 163 9.90 5.77 4.74
N PRO A 164 9.55 4.65 5.39
CA PRO A 164 8.35 4.55 6.21
C PRO A 164 8.53 5.19 7.59
N TYR A 165 7.45 5.79 8.08
CA TYR A 165 7.28 6.26 9.45
C TYR A 165 6.01 5.65 10.04
N LEU A 166 6.11 5.07 11.23
CA LEU A 166 4.93 4.59 11.95
C LEU A 166 4.11 5.76 12.50
N VAL A 167 2.79 5.68 12.31
CA VAL A 167 1.79 6.56 12.92
C VAL A 167 0.74 5.73 13.64
N SER A 168 -0.14 6.36 14.43
CA SER A 168 -1.30 5.66 15.00
C SER A 168 -2.32 5.27 13.92
N ASP A 169 -3.13 4.25 14.18
CA ASP A 169 -4.20 3.83 13.28
C ASP A 169 -5.25 4.93 13.06
N ALA A 170 -5.49 5.78 14.06
CA ALA A 170 -6.36 6.95 13.92
C ALA A 170 -5.79 7.98 12.93
N MET A 171 -4.49 8.29 13.06
CA MET A 171 -3.83 9.26 12.19
C MET A 171 -3.72 8.75 10.75
N LEU A 172 -3.39 7.47 10.54
CA LEU A 172 -3.33 6.91 9.19
C LEU A 172 -4.69 7.01 8.49
N ARG A 173 -5.80 6.73 9.20
CA ARG A 173 -7.16 6.89 8.65
C ARG A 173 -7.45 8.33 8.26
N GLU A 174 -7.17 9.29 9.14
CA GLU A 174 -7.37 10.72 8.86
C GLU A 174 -6.56 11.17 7.63
N LEU A 175 -5.31 10.73 7.53
CA LEU A 175 -4.44 11.02 6.39
C LEU A 175 -4.95 10.38 5.09
N LEU A 176 -5.44 9.14 5.13
CA LEU A 176 -6.03 8.45 3.96
C LEU A 176 -7.27 9.18 3.46
N ASP A 177 -8.15 9.60 4.38
CA ASP A 177 -9.39 10.30 4.05
C ASP A 177 -9.10 11.65 3.38
N ALA A 178 -8.14 12.40 3.93
CA ALA A 178 -7.74 13.70 3.41
C ALA A 178 -6.90 13.65 2.12
N TYR A 179 -6.25 12.51 1.84
CA TYR A 179 -5.29 12.42 0.75
C TYR A 179 -5.89 12.78 -0.61
N GLY A 180 -5.30 13.76 -1.29
CA GLY A 180 -5.73 14.19 -2.62
C GLY A 180 -7.11 14.84 -2.68
N ALA A 181 -7.69 15.26 -1.54
CA ALA A 181 -9.00 15.91 -1.48
C ALA A 181 -9.12 17.21 -2.31
N ASP A 182 -8.00 17.88 -2.59
CA ASP A 182 -7.96 19.11 -3.39
C ASP A 182 -7.78 18.84 -4.89
N VAL A 183 -7.55 17.58 -5.28
CA VAL A 183 -7.46 17.20 -6.69
C VAL A 183 -8.87 16.97 -7.18
N THR A 184 -9.30 17.76 -8.18
CA THR A 184 -10.55 17.53 -8.88
C THR A 184 -10.58 16.06 -9.30
N PRO A 185 -11.60 15.28 -8.92
CA PRO A 185 -11.67 13.89 -9.34
C PRO A 185 -11.62 13.89 -10.87
N SER A 186 -10.51 13.39 -11.42
CA SER A 186 -10.47 13.08 -12.85
C SER A 186 -11.59 12.08 -13.08
N PRO A 187 -12.52 12.32 -14.03
CA PRO A 187 -13.59 11.38 -14.31
C PRO A 187 -13.00 10.16 -15.02
N ALA A 188 -12.38 9.28 -14.23
CA ALA A 188 -12.24 7.88 -14.56
C ALA A 188 -13.21 7.13 -13.61
N PRO A 189 -14.28 6.50 -14.13
CA PRO A 189 -15.15 5.65 -13.33
C PRO A 189 -14.30 4.54 -12.71
N GLY A 190 -14.73 3.84 -11.66
CA GLY A 190 -14.00 2.69 -11.09
C GLY A 190 -13.31 2.98 -9.77
N VAL A 191 -14.08 3.48 -8.81
CA VAL A 191 -13.78 3.27 -7.39
C VAL A 191 -13.93 1.76 -7.14
N GLY A 192 -12.83 1.01 -7.23
CA GLY A 192 -12.83 -0.45 -7.02
C GLY A 192 -11.74 -1.18 -7.78
N ARG A 193 -11.41 -2.40 -7.33
CA ARG A 193 -10.48 -3.29 -8.03
C ARG A 193 -11.13 -3.76 -9.34
N LEU A 194 -10.47 -3.53 -10.46
CA LEU A 194 -10.94 -3.90 -11.80
C LEU A 194 -10.66 -5.38 -12.08
N SER A 195 -11.52 -6.02 -12.88
CA SER A 195 -11.13 -7.27 -13.55
C SER A 195 -10.09 -7.01 -14.64
N ALA A 196 -9.37 -8.06 -15.06
CA ALA A 196 -8.41 -7.96 -16.16
C ALA A 196 -9.06 -7.41 -17.45
N VAL A 197 -10.27 -7.85 -17.77
CA VAL A 197 -11.03 -7.37 -18.95
C VAL A 197 -11.41 -5.88 -18.81
N GLN A 198 -11.87 -5.45 -17.63
CA GLN A 198 -12.21 -4.05 -17.39
C GLN A 198 -10.98 -3.14 -17.48
N ALA A 199 -9.86 -3.56 -16.91
CA ALA A 199 -8.60 -2.84 -16.98
C ALA A 199 -8.08 -2.75 -18.42
N ALA A 200 -8.13 -3.86 -19.17
CA ALA A 200 -7.70 -3.88 -20.56
C ALA A 200 -8.51 -2.94 -21.46
N ARG A 201 -9.83 -2.85 -21.26
CA ARG A 201 -10.68 -1.88 -21.97
C ARG A 201 -10.24 -0.44 -21.69
N ARG A 202 -9.95 -0.10 -20.43
CA ARG A 202 -9.47 1.25 -20.07
C ARG A 202 -8.13 1.57 -20.67
N ILE A 203 -7.22 0.60 -20.69
CA ILE A 203 -5.92 0.75 -21.33
C ILE A 203 -6.10 1.05 -22.81
N ALA A 204 -6.99 0.32 -23.50
CA ALA A 204 -7.31 0.59 -24.89
C ALA A 204 -7.94 1.98 -25.10
N ASP A 205 -8.90 2.37 -24.26
CA ASP A 205 -9.54 3.69 -24.32
C ASP A 205 -8.54 4.83 -24.09
N ALA A 206 -7.60 4.65 -23.15
CA ALA A 206 -6.53 5.60 -22.89
C ALA A 206 -5.54 5.71 -24.05
N ALA A 207 -5.20 4.59 -24.68
CA ALA A 207 -4.34 4.57 -25.86
C ALA A 207 -4.98 5.28 -27.07
N ILE A 208 -6.28 5.04 -27.32
CA ILE A 208 -7.02 5.67 -28.42
C ILE A 208 -7.14 7.17 -28.23
N ALA A 209 -7.38 7.60 -26.99
CA ALA A 209 -7.45 9.00 -26.63
C ALA A 209 -6.07 9.71 -26.64
N GLY A 210 -4.98 8.99 -26.93
CA GLY A 210 -3.61 9.52 -26.87
C GLY A 210 -3.13 9.86 -25.46
N ARG A 211 -3.84 9.39 -24.43
CA ARG A 211 -3.52 9.64 -23.01
C ARG A 211 -2.49 8.66 -22.45
N ALA A 212 -2.33 7.49 -23.09
CA ALA A 212 -1.35 6.47 -22.72
C ALA A 212 -0.64 5.93 -23.95
N ALA A 213 0.69 5.77 -23.86
CA ALA A 213 1.53 5.19 -24.89
C ALA A 213 2.18 3.88 -24.42
N THR A 214 2.45 3.77 -23.12
CA THR A 214 3.05 2.58 -22.49
C THR A 214 2.31 2.24 -21.20
N TRP A 215 2.55 1.04 -20.69
CA TRP A 215 2.08 0.63 -19.37
C TRP A 215 3.13 -0.21 -18.67
N GLN A 216 3.09 -0.18 -17.35
CA GLN A 216 3.93 -0.99 -16.48
C GLN A 216 3.08 -1.52 -15.33
N HIS A 217 3.58 -2.54 -14.63
CA HIS A 217 2.87 -3.09 -13.49
C HIS A 217 3.79 -3.40 -12.31
N THR A 218 3.22 -3.33 -11.12
CA THR A 218 3.82 -3.81 -9.88
C THR A 218 2.76 -4.50 -9.02
N TRP A 219 3.18 -5.20 -7.97
CA TRP A 219 2.29 -6.00 -7.14
C TRP A 219 2.07 -5.41 -5.76
N GLY A 220 0.82 -5.09 -5.46
CA GLY A 220 0.36 -4.74 -4.12
C GLY A 220 -0.31 -5.93 -3.40
N PRO A 221 -0.79 -5.73 -2.17
CA PRO A 221 -1.49 -6.75 -1.39
C PRO A 221 -2.80 -7.24 -2.05
N GLY A 222 -2.68 -8.28 -2.87
CA GLY A 222 -3.80 -8.93 -3.55
C GLY A 222 -4.32 -8.22 -4.81
N PHE A 223 -3.48 -7.38 -5.43
CA PHE A 223 -3.79 -6.69 -6.68
C PHE A 223 -2.53 -6.40 -7.48
N ALA A 224 -2.68 -6.26 -8.79
CA ALA A 224 -1.68 -5.63 -9.65
C ALA A 224 -1.99 -4.12 -9.73
N TRP A 225 -1.01 -3.28 -9.42
CA TRP A 225 -1.06 -1.87 -9.73
C TRP A 225 -0.49 -1.68 -11.13
N ILE A 226 -1.33 -1.22 -12.04
CA ILE A 226 -0.98 -0.87 -13.41
C ILE A 226 -0.80 0.64 -13.49
N ARG A 227 0.33 1.09 -14.04
CA ARG A 227 0.58 2.49 -14.33
C ARG A 227 0.67 2.67 -15.83
N LEU A 228 -0.17 3.54 -16.37
CA LEU A 228 -0.20 3.97 -17.75
C LEU A 228 0.59 5.26 -17.87
N ASP A 229 1.48 5.36 -18.84
CA ASP A 229 2.30 6.55 -19.07
C ASP A 229 2.04 7.09 -20.48
N GLY A 230 1.81 8.40 -20.58
CA GLY A 230 1.61 9.10 -21.84
C GLY A 230 2.03 10.56 -21.76
N ALA A 231 1.88 11.29 -22.87
CA ALA A 231 2.32 12.69 -22.97
C ALA A 231 1.60 13.62 -22.00
N SER A 232 0.35 13.30 -21.64
CA SER A 232 -0.47 14.08 -20.69
C SER A 232 -0.24 13.73 -19.22
N GLY A 233 0.66 12.79 -18.92
CA GLY A 233 0.94 12.32 -17.56
C GLY A 233 0.68 10.81 -17.38
N SER A 234 0.59 10.38 -16.13
CA SER A 234 0.34 8.99 -15.77
C SER A 234 -1.09 8.76 -15.25
N GLU A 235 -1.66 7.60 -15.55
CA GLU A 235 -2.93 7.12 -15.01
C GLU A 235 -2.71 5.78 -14.29
N ASP A 236 -3.29 5.62 -13.09
CA ASP A 236 -3.14 4.39 -12.31
C ASP A 236 -4.43 3.56 -12.31
N LEU A 237 -4.30 2.26 -12.52
CA LEU A 237 -5.38 1.29 -12.42
C LEU A 237 -5.03 0.21 -11.38
N ILE A 238 -6.04 -0.21 -10.61
CA ILE A 238 -5.91 -1.31 -9.64
C ILE A 238 -6.66 -2.52 -10.17
N VAL A 239 -5.94 -3.60 -10.45
CA VAL A 239 -6.51 -4.84 -11.02
C VAL A 239 -6.52 -5.92 -9.96
N ALA A 240 -7.71 -6.47 -9.68
CA ALA A 240 -7.86 -7.56 -8.72
C ALA A 240 -7.00 -8.74 -9.13
N SER A 241 -6.21 -9.28 -8.19
CA SER A 241 -5.60 -10.58 -8.41
C SER A 241 -6.65 -11.64 -8.09
N SER A 242 -7.03 -12.43 -9.10
CA SER A 242 -8.06 -13.48 -9.02
C SER A 242 -7.72 -14.64 -8.07
N ARG A 243 -6.57 -14.60 -7.37
CA ARG A 243 -6.02 -15.73 -6.60
C ARG A 243 -5.57 -15.40 -5.18
N THR A 244 -5.80 -14.19 -4.68
CA THR A 244 -5.29 -13.74 -3.36
C THR A 244 -6.33 -13.62 -2.26
N GLU A 245 -7.57 -14.09 -2.46
CA GLU A 245 -8.59 -14.07 -1.39
C GLU A 245 -8.19 -14.88 -0.14
N HIS A 246 -7.22 -15.81 -0.21
CA HIS A 246 -7.01 -16.80 0.85
C HIS A 246 -5.71 -16.70 1.69
N THR A 247 -4.80 -15.76 1.45
CA THR A 247 -3.48 -15.82 2.12
C THR A 247 -3.11 -14.64 3.01
N TRP A 248 -3.78 -13.48 2.92
CA TRP A 248 -3.40 -12.30 3.72
C TRP A 248 -4.25 -12.05 4.96
N GLN A 249 -5.49 -12.56 5.03
CA GLN A 249 -6.26 -12.59 6.28
C GLN A 249 -5.70 -13.58 7.32
N ALA A 250 -4.72 -14.41 6.93
CA ALA A 250 -4.05 -15.37 7.80
C ALA A 250 -2.76 -14.84 8.46
N ALA A 251 -2.54 -13.52 8.48
CA ALA A 251 -1.71 -12.90 9.51
C ALA A 251 -2.52 -12.70 10.81
N ARG A 252 -3.30 -13.72 11.19
CA ARG A 252 -3.45 -14.06 12.61
C ARG A 252 -2.05 -14.44 13.06
N THR A 253 -1.30 -13.49 13.58
CA THR A 253 -0.14 -13.79 14.41
C THR A 253 -0.67 -14.63 15.58
N GLN A 254 -0.65 -15.95 15.41
CA GLN A 254 -0.42 -16.84 16.53
C GLN A 254 0.96 -16.46 17.06
N HIS A 255 0.98 -15.65 18.11
CA HIS A 255 1.90 -15.70 19.26
C HIS A 255 1.45 -14.65 20.26
#